data_AF-A0AAJ0DMJ6-F1
#
_entry.id   AF-A0AAJ0DMJ6-F1
#
_cell.length_a   1.000
_cell.length_b   1.000
_cell.length_c   1.000
_cell.angle_alpha   90.00
_cell.angle_beta   90.00
_cell.angle_gamma   90.00
#
_symmetry.space_group_name_H-M   'P 1'
#
loop_
_entity.id
_entity.type
_entity.pdbx_description
1 polymer ?
#
loop_
_entity_poly.entity_id
_entity_poly.type
_entity_poly.pdbx_seq_one_letter_code
_entity_poly.pdbx_strand_id
1 'polypeptide(L)'
;MRSFRASSVLRTASAKPSSFIALSSPVSSCRRALSTTSSARSSWPTSHTKIPNPSATQNFIDNTFKPSSASNWIDVHDPATNNVVTRVPESTDEELEAAVESAQRAFPAWKATSILKRQ
;
A
#
# COMPACT_ATOMS: atom_id res chain seq x y z
N MET A 1 -42.05 -43.95 -46.20
CA MET A 1 -42.36 -43.44 -47.56
C MET A 1 -41.46 -42.25 -47.84
N ARG A 2 -40.71 -42.32 -48.96
CA ARG A 2 -39.94 -41.26 -49.65
C ARG A 2 -38.72 -40.70 -48.89
N SER A 3 -37.55 -40.48 -49.46
CA SER A 3 -36.87 -40.93 -50.68
C SER A 3 -35.48 -40.31 -50.56
N PHE A 4 -34.42 -41.09 -50.84
CA PHE A 4 -33.09 -40.56 -51.12
C PHE A 4 -33.12 -39.62 -52.34
N ARG A 5 -32.28 -38.58 -52.32
CA ARG A 5 -31.57 -38.10 -53.52
C ARG A 5 -30.33 -37.28 -53.14
N ALA A 6 -29.16 -37.88 -53.38
CA ALA A 6 -27.91 -37.16 -53.56
C ALA A 6 -27.91 -36.45 -54.91
N SER A 7 -27.30 -35.27 -55.00
CA SER A 7 -26.77 -34.72 -56.25
C SER A 7 -25.57 -33.83 -55.91
N SER A 8 -24.46 -34.22 -56.50
CA SER A 8 -23.10 -33.68 -56.38
C SER A 8 -22.88 -32.55 -57.40
N VAL A 9 -21.67 -31.96 -57.38
CA VAL A 9 -20.99 -31.23 -58.48
C VAL A 9 -21.37 -29.72 -58.56
N LEU A 10 -20.48 -28.71 -58.61
CA LEU A 10 -19.03 -28.60 -58.79
C LEU A 10 -18.53 -27.25 -58.21
N ARG A 11 -17.25 -27.23 -57.82
CA ARG A 11 -16.46 -26.04 -57.50
C ARG A 11 -16.27 -25.16 -58.74
N THR A 12 -16.36 -23.84 -58.57
CA THR A 12 -15.63 -22.88 -59.40
C THR A 12 -14.79 -21.98 -58.49
N ALA A 13 -13.48 -22.00 -58.72
CA ALA A 13 -12.52 -21.13 -58.06
C ALA A 13 -12.43 -19.81 -58.84
N SER A 14 -12.71 -18.69 -58.17
CA SER A 14 -12.49 -17.35 -58.71
C SER A 14 -11.27 -16.74 -58.04
N ALA A 15 -10.12 -16.79 -58.71
CA ALA A 15 -8.94 -16.02 -58.33
C ALA A 15 -9.15 -14.54 -58.69
N LYS A 16 -8.85 -13.64 -57.76
CA LYS A 16 -8.76 -12.19 -58.01
C LYS A 16 -7.48 -11.63 -57.36
N PRO A 17 -6.89 -10.60 -57.99
CA PRO A 17 -5.47 -10.29 -57.91
C PRO A 17 -5.07 -9.59 -56.61
N SER A 18 -3.84 -9.85 -56.20
CA SER A 18 -3.12 -9.13 -55.16
C SER A 18 -3.06 -7.63 -55.43
N SER A 19 -3.67 -6.85 -54.56
CA SER A 19 -3.37 -5.44 -54.37
C SER A 19 -2.68 -5.28 -53.02
N PHE A 20 -1.36 -5.06 -53.04
CA PHE A 20 -0.59 -4.60 -51.89
C PHE A 20 -1.09 -3.21 -51.50
N ILE A 21 -1.74 -3.10 -50.34
CA ILE A 21 -1.95 -1.81 -49.67
C ILE A 21 -0.99 -1.76 -48.50
N ALA A 22 0.01 -0.88 -48.63
CA ALA A 22 0.90 -0.51 -47.54
C ALA A 22 0.07 0.16 -46.43
N LEU A 23 -0.16 -0.56 -45.34
CA LEU A 23 -0.66 0.02 -44.10
C LEU A 23 0.51 0.78 -43.45
N SER A 24 0.59 2.07 -43.71
CA SER A 24 1.41 2.97 -42.90
C SER A 24 0.76 3.10 -41.53
N SER A 25 1.20 2.26 -40.58
CA SER A 25 0.86 2.43 -39.17
C SER A 25 1.32 3.82 -38.72
N PRO A 26 0.44 4.72 -38.26
CA PRO A 26 0.89 5.87 -37.51
C PRO A 26 1.40 5.33 -36.18
N VAL A 27 2.73 5.29 -36.00
CA VAL A 27 3.32 5.10 -34.68
C VAL A 27 2.93 6.33 -33.88
N SER A 28 1.81 6.22 -33.16
CA SER A 28 1.35 7.26 -32.25
C SER A 28 2.43 7.39 -31.18
N SER A 29 3.27 8.42 -31.34
CA SER A 29 4.32 8.76 -30.41
C SER A 29 3.65 9.16 -29.11
N CYS A 30 3.50 8.18 -28.22
CA CYS A 30 2.97 8.36 -26.89
C CYS A 30 4.03 9.17 -26.12
N ARG A 31 3.95 10.51 -26.20
CA ARG A 31 4.74 11.41 -25.36
C ARG A 31 4.28 11.19 -23.93
N ARG A 32 5.00 10.31 -23.22
CA ARG A 32 4.86 10.14 -21.78
C ARG A 32 5.28 11.45 -21.12
N ALA A 33 4.30 12.27 -20.75
CA ALA A 33 4.55 13.40 -19.87
C ALA A 33 5.06 12.84 -18.54
N LEU A 34 6.36 12.97 -18.29
CA LEU A 34 6.95 12.70 -16.99
C LEU A 34 6.51 13.84 -16.06
N SER A 35 5.40 13.62 -15.36
CA SER A 35 5.05 14.42 -14.19
C SER A 35 6.13 14.18 -13.14
N THR A 36 7.12 15.07 -13.07
CA THR A 36 8.09 15.13 -11.98
C THR A 36 7.37 15.64 -10.72
N THR A 37 6.64 14.76 -10.04
CA THR A 37 6.18 15.03 -8.68
C THR A 37 7.41 15.00 -7.79
N SER A 38 7.94 16.19 -7.47
CA SER A 38 8.98 16.34 -6.46
C SER A 38 8.38 15.96 -5.10
N SER A 39 8.71 14.77 -4.61
CA SER A 39 8.45 14.42 -3.21
C SER A 39 9.33 15.31 -2.34
N ALA A 40 8.74 16.38 -1.78
CA ALA A 40 9.42 17.16 -0.76
C ALA A 40 9.76 16.21 0.40
N ARG A 41 11.06 15.94 0.60
CA ARG A 41 11.55 15.27 1.80
C ARG A 41 11.16 16.13 2.99
N SER A 42 10.51 15.54 3.98
CA SER A 42 10.33 16.17 5.29
C SER A 42 11.70 16.62 5.79
N SER A 43 11.91 17.92 5.90
CA SER A 43 13.12 18.46 6.52
C SER A 43 13.03 18.18 8.01
N TRP A 44 13.91 17.33 8.52
CA TRP A 44 13.99 17.06 9.96
C TRP A 44 14.38 18.35 10.69
N PRO A 45 13.67 18.73 11.77
CA PRO A 45 14.02 19.91 12.52
C PRO A 45 15.37 19.69 13.23
N THR A 46 16.36 20.53 12.93
CA THR A 46 17.69 20.51 13.57
C THR A 46 17.77 21.49 14.75
N SER A 47 16.67 22.14 15.12
CA SER A 47 16.61 23.14 16.19
C SER A 47 16.05 22.55 17.48
N HIS A 48 16.75 22.77 18.60
CA HIS A 48 16.33 22.35 19.95
C HIS A 48 15.39 23.35 20.64
N THR A 49 14.44 23.92 19.90
CA THR A 49 13.48 24.89 20.44
C THR A 49 12.48 24.18 21.34
N LYS A 50 12.24 24.74 22.54
CA LYS A 50 11.28 24.18 23.51
C LYS A 50 9.86 24.15 22.95
N ILE A 51 9.21 23.00 23.06
CA ILE A 51 7.81 22.80 22.67
C ILE A 51 6.90 23.35 23.79
N PRO A 52 5.95 24.26 23.50
CA PRO A 52 5.12 24.87 24.55
C PRO A 52 4.18 23.89 25.24
N ASN A 53 3.54 23.01 24.46
CA ASN A 53 2.57 22.02 24.94
C ASN A 53 2.90 20.67 24.30
N PRO A 54 3.67 19.79 24.97
CA PRO A 54 3.99 18.47 24.45
C PRO A 54 2.73 17.60 24.41
N SER A 55 2.44 17.00 23.24
CA SER A 55 1.34 16.04 23.09
C SER A 55 1.66 14.72 23.80
N ALA A 56 0.65 14.03 24.29
CA ALA A 56 0.79 12.67 24.81
C ALA A 56 0.97 11.64 23.68
N THR A 57 1.92 10.73 23.85
CA THR A 57 2.12 9.59 22.95
C THR A 57 0.99 8.59 23.12
N GLN A 58 0.38 8.19 22.01
CA GLN A 58 -0.69 7.18 21.99
C GLN A 58 -0.12 5.77 21.81
N ASN A 59 -0.82 4.78 22.37
CA ASN A 59 -0.49 3.37 22.18
C ASN A 59 -1.01 2.89 20.82
N PHE A 60 -0.29 1.99 20.15
CA PHE A 60 -0.70 1.44 18.86
C PHE A 60 -1.10 -0.02 19.00
N ILE A 61 -2.40 -0.28 18.98
CA ILE A 61 -2.99 -1.60 19.26
C ILE A 61 -4.06 -1.90 18.21
N ASP A 62 -4.02 -3.11 17.64
CA ASP A 62 -4.97 -3.57 16.64
C ASP A 62 -5.08 -2.65 15.41
N ASN A 63 -3.92 -2.20 14.92
CA ASN A 63 -3.80 -1.31 13.77
C ASN A 63 -4.46 0.08 13.96
N THR A 64 -4.65 0.51 15.22
CA THR A 64 -5.24 1.80 15.59
C THR A 64 -4.43 2.50 16.67
N PHE A 65 -4.40 3.83 16.65
CA PHE A 65 -3.85 4.63 17.75
C PHE A 65 -4.93 4.83 18.82
N LYS A 66 -4.63 4.41 20.05
CA LYS A 66 -5.52 4.49 21.19
C LYS A 66 -4.88 5.36 22.29
N PRO A 67 -5.61 6.33 22.86
CA PRO A 67 -5.15 7.02 24.05
C PRO A 67 -5.08 6.01 25.22
N SER A 68 -4.05 6.13 26.04
CA SER A 68 -3.93 5.31 27.25
C SER A 68 -4.79 5.87 28.38
N SER A 69 -5.32 4.98 29.23
CA SER A 69 -6.04 5.29 30.46
C SER A 69 -5.11 5.36 31.69
N ALA A 70 -3.79 5.32 31.47
CA ALA A 70 -2.78 5.41 32.51
C ALA A 70 -2.87 6.71 33.32
N SER A 71 -2.73 6.58 34.64
CA SER A 71 -2.61 7.71 35.57
C SER A 71 -1.19 8.27 35.60
N ASN A 72 -0.19 7.42 35.40
CA ASN A 72 1.22 7.78 35.46
C ASN A 72 1.78 8.03 34.07
N TRP A 73 2.60 9.08 33.95
CA TRP A 73 3.20 9.53 32.70
C TRP A 73 4.68 9.80 32.88
N ILE A 74 5.47 9.39 31.88
CA ILE A 74 6.92 9.57 31.84
C ILE A 74 7.22 10.67 30.83
N ASP A 75 7.89 11.73 31.29
CA ASP A 75 8.34 12.83 30.44
C ASP A 75 9.57 12.39 29.62
N VAL A 76 9.51 12.58 28.30
CA VAL A 76 10.63 12.30 27.39
C VAL A 76 11.39 13.59 27.14
N HIS A 77 12.64 13.62 27.57
CA HIS A 77 13.51 14.79 27.47
C HIS A 77 14.45 14.73 26.25
N ASP A 78 14.73 15.89 25.66
CA ASP A 78 15.82 16.06 24.71
C ASP A 78 17.18 15.98 25.43
N PRO A 79 18.10 15.07 25.03
CA PRO A 79 19.40 14.91 25.69
C PRO A 79 20.30 16.16 25.63
N ALA A 80 20.09 17.06 24.67
CA ALA A 80 20.92 18.27 24.54
C ALA A 80 20.45 19.42 25.45
N THR A 81 19.14 19.55 25.65
CA THR A 81 18.55 20.74 26.31
C THR A 81 17.69 20.41 27.53
N ASN A 82 17.46 19.13 27.80
CA ASN A 82 16.56 18.61 28.84
C ASN A 82 15.10 19.11 28.74
N ASN A 83 14.70 19.67 27.60
CA ASN A 83 13.33 20.08 27.34
C ASN A 83 12.43 18.86 27.10
N VAL A 84 11.20 18.91 27.62
CA VAL A 84 10.21 17.84 27.38
C VAL A 84 9.70 17.91 25.96
N VAL A 85 9.80 16.79 25.24
CA VAL A 85 9.35 16.64 23.85
C VAL A 85 7.95 16.02 23.79
N THR A 86 7.75 14.94 24.53
CA THR A 86 6.49 14.19 24.59
C THR A 86 6.33 13.54 25.95
N ARG A 87 5.14 13.01 26.23
CA ARG A 87 4.84 12.20 27.41
C ARG A 87 4.42 10.79 26.99
N VAL A 88 5.04 9.77 27.58
CA VAL A 88 4.69 8.37 27.33
C VAL A 88 3.91 7.84 28.53
N PRO A 89 2.77 7.17 28.33
CA PRO A 89 2.01 6.61 29.44
C PRO A 89 2.72 5.38 30.02
N GLU A 90 2.66 5.22 31.33
CA GLU A 90 2.91 3.92 31.97
C GLU A 90 1.68 3.03 31.70
N SER A 91 1.74 2.27 30.61
CA SER A 91 0.58 1.51 30.11
C SER A 91 0.08 0.52 31.15
N THR A 92 -1.24 0.42 31.29
CA THR A 92 -1.89 -0.47 32.27
C THR A 92 -1.83 -1.94 31.82
N ASP A 93 -2.01 -2.86 32.77
CA ASP A 93 -2.05 -4.29 32.47
C ASP A 93 -3.16 -4.63 31.45
N GLU A 94 -4.32 -3.97 31.54
CA GLU A 94 -5.43 -4.16 30.59
C GLU A 94 -5.04 -3.81 29.14
N GLU A 95 -4.27 -2.73 28.95
CA GLU A 95 -3.78 -2.31 27.65
C GLU A 95 -2.73 -3.28 27.10
N LEU A 96 -1.89 -3.82 27.98
CA LEU A 96 -0.91 -4.84 27.65
C LEU A 96 -1.60 -6.14 27.23
N GLU A 97 -2.59 -6.61 27.99
CA GLU A 97 -3.40 -7.78 27.66
C GLU A 97 -4.11 -7.63 26.31
N ALA A 98 -4.71 -6.46 26.05
CA ALA A 98 -5.36 -6.17 24.77
C ALA A 98 -4.36 -6.20 23.59
N ALA A 99 -3.12 -5.72 23.80
CA ALA A 99 -2.06 -5.81 22.81
C ALA A 99 -1.63 -7.25 22.55
N VAL A 100 -1.50 -8.06 23.60
CA VAL A 100 -1.16 -9.49 23.50
C VAL A 100 -2.26 -10.25 22.75
N GLU A 101 -3.52 -10.02 23.08
CA GLU A 101 -4.66 -10.65 22.39
C GLU A 101 -4.68 -10.27 20.90
N SER A 102 -4.48 -8.98 20.57
CA SER A 102 -4.38 -8.52 19.18
C SER A 102 -3.24 -9.22 18.43
N ALA A 103 -2.06 -9.34 19.04
CA ALA A 103 -0.93 -10.04 18.45
C ALA A 103 -1.22 -11.54 18.23
N GLN A 104 -1.87 -12.20 19.21
CA GLN A 104 -2.28 -13.60 19.09
C GLN A 104 -3.27 -13.81 17.94
N ARG A 105 -4.25 -12.92 17.78
CA ARG A 105 -5.22 -12.96 16.66
C ARG A 105 -4.55 -12.74 15.30
N ALA A 106 -3.58 -11.83 15.22
CA ALA A 106 -2.88 -11.52 13.97
C ALA A 106 -1.85 -12.59 13.56
N PHE A 107 -1.33 -13.34 14.52
CA PHE A 107 -0.22 -14.27 14.31
C PHE A 107 -0.47 -15.37 13.25
N PRO A 108 -1.62 -16.06 13.18
CA PRO A 108 -1.85 -17.10 12.17
C PRO A 108 -1.76 -16.57 10.74
N ALA A 109 -2.37 -15.42 10.47
CA ALA A 109 -2.34 -14.78 9.15
C ALA A 109 -0.92 -14.30 8.80
N TRP A 110 -0.22 -13.69 9.77
CA TRP A 110 1.15 -13.24 9.57
C TRP A 110 2.12 -14.41 9.30
N LYS A 111 2.02 -15.50 10.07
CA LYS A 111 2.86 -16.70 9.91
C LYS A 111 2.65 -17.37 8.55
N ALA A 112 1.42 -17.37 8.03
CA ALA A 112 1.10 -17.95 6.73
C ALA A 112 1.66 -17.15 5.54
N THR A 113 2.11 -15.91 5.76
CA THR A 113 2.66 -15.06 4.71
C THR A 113 3.97 -15.64 4.17
N SER A 114 4.20 -15.64 2.85
CA SER A 114 5.45 -16.16 2.26
C SER A 114 6.67 -15.33 2.67
N ILE A 115 7.87 -15.91 2.59
CA ILE A 115 9.13 -15.22 2.99
C ILE A 115 9.32 -13.93 2.19
N LEU A 116 9.16 -14.02 0.86
CA LEU A 116 9.30 -12.87 -0.04
C LEU A 116 8.31 -11.73 0.24
N LYS A 117 7.17 -12.01 0.89
CA LYS A 117 6.15 -11.00 1.19
C LYS A 117 6.36 -10.32 2.56
N ARG A 118 7.20 -10.90 3.44
CA ARG A 118 7.50 -10.36 4.78
C ARG A 118 8.73 -9.47 4.85
N GLN A 119 9.71 -9.67 3.94
CA GLN A 119 10.92 -8.85 3.82
C GLN A 119 10.61 -7.49 3.18
#